data_AF-A0A840FF41-F1
#
_entry.id   AF-A0A840FF41-F1
#
_cell.length_a   1.000
_cell.length_b   1.000
_cell.length_c   1.000
_cell.angle_alpha   90.00
_cell.angle_beta   90.00
_cell.angle_gamma   90.00
#
_symmetry.space_group_name_H-M   'P 1'
#
loop_
_entity.id
_entity.type
_entity.pdbx_description
1 polymer ?
#
loop_
_entity_poly.entity_id
_entity_poly.type
_entity_poly.pdbx_seq_one_letter_code
_entity_poly.pdbx_strand_id
1 'polypeptide(L)' 'MDIPAQQRQDEDDAARLRHEGRSWSLVAQELGVTIDTAKLLAAASDTRAHERAHRNQQTLF' A
#
# COMPACT_ATOMS: atom_id res chain seq x y z
N MET A 1 -16.58 5.21 7.09
CA MET A 1 -15.72 6.14 6.33
C MET A 1 -15.10 5.34 5.21
N ASP A 2 -15.55 5.54 3.98
CA ASP A 2 -14.88 4.98 2.81
C ASP A 2 -13.55 5.68 2.64
N ILE A 3 -12.46 4.91 2.67
CA ILE A 3 -11.13 5.40 2.28
C ILE A 3 -11.24 5.83 0.82
N PRO A 4 -10.90 7.08 0.47
CA PRO A 4 -11.01 7.57 -0.90
C PRO A 4 -10.23 6.64 -1.84
N ALA A 5 -10.81 6.34 -3.01
CA ALA A 5 -10.20 5.43 -3.99
C ALA A 5 -8.76 5.83 -4.35
N GLN A 6 -8.48 7.14 -4.35
CA GLN A 6 -7.15 7.71 -4.55
C GLN A 6 -6.15 7.18 -3.52
N GLN A 7 -6.49 7.24 -2.23
CA GLN A 7 -5.61 6.80 -1.16
C GLN A 7 -5.34 5.30 -1.23
N ARG A 8 -6.31 4.50 -1.72
CA ARG A 8 -6.05 3.07 -1.97
C ARG A 8 -5.04 2.84 -3.08
N GLN A 9 -5.11 3.65 -4.12
CA GLN A 9 -4.22 3.56 -5.27
C GLN A 9 -2.80 4.00 -4.88
N ASP A 10 -2.67 5.07 -4.08
CA ASP A 10 -1.39 5.54 -3.56
C ASP A 10 -0.73 4.49 -2.63
N GLU A 11 -1.52 3.78 -1.81
CA GLU A 11 -1.04 2.66 -0.99
C GLU A 11 -0.48 1.50 -1.84
N ASP A 12 -1.22 1.07 -2.87
CA ASP A 12 -0.81 -0.02 -3.75
C ASP A 12 0.39 0.37 -4.62
N ASP A 13 0.46 1.63 -5.07
CA ASP A 13 1.58 2.16 -5.83
C ASP A 13 2.85 2.30 -4.95
N ALA A 14 2.71 2.72 -3.68
CA ALA A 14 3.82 2.74 -2.72
C ALA A 14 4.43 1.35 -2.50
N ALA A 15 3.58 0.34 -2.30
CA ALA A 15 4.01 -1.04 -2.14
C ALA A 15 4.66 -1.59 -3.41
N ARG A 16 4.06 -1.33 -4.60
CA ARG A 16 4.61 -1.76 -5.89
C ARG A 16 5.99 -1.18 -6.14
N LEU A 17 6.15 0.14 -6.02
CA LEU A 17 7.44 0.81 -6.22
C LEU A 17 8.50 0.31 -5.24
N ARG A 18 8.11 -0.01 -4.00
CA ARG A 18 9.02 -0.61 -3.03
C ARG A 18 9.46 -2.02 -3.43
N HIS A 19 8.53 -2.83 -3.93
CA HIS A 19 8.80 -4.17 -4.47
C HIS A 19 9.71 -4.15 -5.70
N GLU A 20 9.62 -3.12 -6.54
CA GLU A 20 10.54 -2.88 -7.65
C GLU A 20 11.97 -2.51 -7.20
N GLY A 21 12.20 -2.37 -5.89
CA GLY A 21 13.50 -2.01 -5.31
C GLY A 21 13.79 -0.51 -5.29
N ARG A 22 12.78 0.34 -5.54
CA ARG A 22 12.97 1.79 -5.49
C ARG A 22 13.19 2.28 -4.06
N SER A 23 13.98 3.35 -3.92
CA SER A 23 14.24 3.97 -2.62
C SER A 23 13.02 4.74 -2.13
N TRP A 24 12.83 4.79 -0.82
CA TRP A 24 11.71 5.52 -0.21
C TRP A 24 11.65 6.99 -0.60
N SER A 25 12.81 7.62 -0.85
CA SER A 25 12.90 9.00 -1.33
C SER A 25 12.24 9.17 -2.70
N LEU A 26 12.44 8.21 -3.61
CA LEU A 26 11.82 8.25 -4.93
C LEU A 26 10.33 7.94 -4.85
N VAL A 27 9.94 6.94 -4.04
CA VAL A 27 8.52 6.61 -3.83
C VAL A 27 7.74 7.82 -3.29
N ALA A 28 8.32 8.52 -2.31
CA ALA A 28 7.73 9.72 -1.74
C ALA A 28 7.60 10.84 -2.77
N GLN A 29 8.60 11.02 -3.64
CA GLN A 29 8.56 12.01 -4.71
C GLN A 29 7.50 11.69 -5.77
N GLU A 30 7.40 10.44 -6.21
CA GLU A 30 6.40 9.98 -7.20
C GLU A 30 4.97 10.17 -6.69
N LEU A 31 4.74 9.90 -5.40
CA LEU A 31 3.44 10.03 -4.75
C LEU A 31 3.16 11.46 -4.25
N GLY A 32 4.13 12.37 -4.31
CA GLY A 32 3.98 13.73 -3.78
C GLY A 32 3.78 13.80 -2.26
N VAL A 33 4.29 12.81 -1.51
CA VAL A 33 4.14 12.70 -0.05
C VAL A 33 5.50 12.73 0.65
N THR A 34 5.50 12.75 1.99
CA THR A 34 6.74 12.59 2.76
C THR A 34 7.19 11.12 2.77
N ILE A 35 8.49 10.89 3.02
CA ILE A 35 9.06 9.54 3.14
C ILE A 35 8.33 8.71 4.19
N ASP A 36 7.97 9.33 5.32
CA ASP A 36 7.27 8.61 6.39
C ASP A 36 5.83 8.27 6.00
N THR A 37 5.13 9.14 5.27
CA THR A 37 3.83 8.83 4.69
C THR A 37 3.93 7.69 3.67
N ALA A 38 4.95 7.69 2.79
CA ALA A 38 5.15 6.61 1.82
C ALA A 38 5.36 5.23 2.48
N LYS A 39 6.11 5.18 3.59
CA LYS A 39 6.25 3.94 4.39
C LYS A 39 4.93 3.50 4.99
N LEU A 40 4.15 4.45 5.50
CA LEU A 40 2.87 4.17 6.15
C LEU A 40 1.84 3.67 5.13
N LEU A 41 1.84 4.23 3.92
CA LEU A 41 1.01 3.80 2.79
C LEU A 41 1.37 2.37 2.35
N ALA A 42 2.66 2.06 2.20
CA ALA A 42 3.08 0.70 1.84
C ALA A 42 2.70 -0.33 2.91
N ALA A 43 2.88 -0.02 4.20
CA ALA A 43 2.48 -0.89 5.31
C ALA A 43 0.95 -1.12 5.37
N ALA A 44 0.16 -0.08 5.02
CA ALA A 44 -1.29 -0.18 4.93
C ALA A 44 -1.72 -1.08 3.76
N SER A 45 -1.06 -1.01 2.60
CA SER A 45 -1.30 -1.94 1.48
C SER A 45 -1.01 -3.39 1.87
N ASP A 46 0.13 -3.66 2.51
CA ASP A 46 0.50 -5.01 2.97
C ASP A 46 -0.53 -5.58 3.97
N THR A 47 -0.98 -4.76 4.91
CA THR A 47 -2.00 -5.15 5.89
C THR A 47 -3.30 -5.53 5.19
N ARG A 48 -3.75 -4.75 4.19
CA ARG A 48 -4.95 -5.06 3.41
C ARG A 48 -4.78 -6.29 2.52
N ALA A 49 -3.60 -6.49 1.93
CA ALA A 49 -3.28 -7.69 1.17
C ALA A 49 -3.37 -8.94 2.06
N HIS A 50 -2.85 -8.84 3.29
CA HIS A 50 -2.95 -9.90 4.29
C HIS A 50 -4.40 -10.17 4.72
N GLU A 51 -5.19 -9.13 5.01
CA GLU A 51 -6.61 -9.28 5.32
C GLU A 51 -7.41 -9.92 4.18
N ARG A 52 -7.14 -9.57 2.91
CA ARG A 52 -7.77 -10.21 1.75
C ARG A 52 -7.39 -11.69 1.64
N ALA A 53 -6.11 -12.01 1.86
CA ALA A 53 -5.64 -13.39 1.87
C ALA A 53 -6.35 -14.22 2.96
N HIS A 54 -6.48 -13.66 4.17
CA HIS A 54 -7.19 -14.29 5.28
C HIS A 54 -8.70 -14.47 5.01
N ARG A 55 -9.36 -13.45 4.42
CA ARG A 55 -10.79 -13.53 4.10
C ARG A 55 -11.10 -14.58 3.02
N ASN A 56 -10.24 -14.70 2.01
CA ASN A 56 -10.39 -15.74 0.99
C ASN A 56 -10.18 -17.15 1.55
N GLN A 57 -9.31 -17.32 2.55
CA GLN A 57 -9.12 -18.62 3.19
C GLN A 57 -10.31 -19.07 4.06
N GLN A 58 -11.08 -18.13 4.64
CA GLN A 58 -12.29 -18.46 5.40
C GLN A 58 -13.52 -18.78 4.55
N THR A 59 -13.53 -18.41 3.26
CA THR A 59 -14.69 -18.60 2.36
C THR A 59 -14.63 -19.93 1.59
N LEU A 60 -13.59 -20.75 1.82
CA LEU A 60 -13.36 -22.03 1.14
C LEU A 60 -13.83 -23.27 1.94
N PHE A 61 -14.64 -23.09 2.99
CA PHE A 61 -15.21 -24.20 3.78
C PHE A 61 -16.74 -24.19 3.77
#